data_AF-A0A1A3C5D4-F1
#
_entry.id   AF-A0A1A3C5D4-F1
#
_cell.length_a   1.000
_cell.length_b   1.000
_cell.length_c   1.000
_cell.angle_alpha   90.00
_cell.angle_beta   90.00
_cell.angle_gamma   90.00
#
_symmetry.space_group_name_H-M   'P 1'
#
loop_
_entity.id
_entity.type
_entity.pdbx_description
1 polymer ?
#
loop_
_entity_poly.entity_id
_entity_poly.type
_entity_poly.pdbx_seq_one_letter_code
_entity_poly.pdbx_strand_id
1 'polypeptide(L)'
;MSFVIVGPEAVAAAASDLTNLGSTLGAANAAAAQTTGLRAAGADEVSGAVAALFSAQGKEFQALSAQAAAFHQQFVQALAAGAGSYASAEAAAATPLQDLLNLINAPFLTLTGRPLIGNGANGAPLSGANGGAGGWLLGDGGAGGSGAAGQKGGSGGAAGLFGTGGAGGTGGIGTGVAGGAGGAGGLLAGNGGPGGTGGYSGGTGGSGGPSGLFGTGGLGGTGGFGNGMNGGTGGAGGAAGLFGRGGAGGAGGSATVAGGTGGAGGAGGLLSALAGPVALAAPAGCSATAAPAAPADQRHRHGRHRRHRRGRHRPGRRRRHRRHRRHRRHWRYRRDWRHRRRPRRGGRWRRPGWLGRRRRHRWRWRHRWHRRHRGHRR
;
A
#
# COMPACT_ATOMS: atom_id res chain seq x y z
N MET A 1 -1.67 36.31 3.07
CA MET A 1 -0.74 35.73 2.08
C MET A 1 -1.39 34.48 1.51
N SER A 2 -1.22 34.17 0.23
CA SER A 2 -1.74 32.92 -0.36
C SER A 2 -0.70 31.81 -0.22
N PHE A 3 -1.02 30.78 0.57
CA PHE A 3 -0.20 29.57 0.64
C PHE A 3 -0.45 28.72 -0.61
N VAL A 4 0.63 28.27 -1.26
CA VAL A 4 0.58 27.29 -2.34
C VAL A 4 0.91 25.94 -1.71
N ILE A 5 -0.04 25.00 -1.78
CA ILE A 5 0.14 23.63 -1.30
C ILE A 5 0.33 22.74 -2.53
N VAL A 6 1.43 21.99 -2.55
CA VAL A 6 1.77 21.00 -3.58
C VAL A 6 1.97 19.67 -2.86
N GLY A 7 1.46 18.57 -3.41
CA GLY A 7 1.86 17.22 -2.99
C GLY A 7 2.91 16.70 -3.96
N PRO A 8 4.21 16.63 -3.59
CA PRO A 8 5.28 16.25 -4.51
C PRO A 8 5.06 14.89 -5.17
N GLU A 9 4.48 13.93 -4.43
CA GLU A 9 4.16 12.57 -4.88
C GLU A 9 3.08 12.57 -5.96
N ALA A 10 2.07 13.44 -5.83
CA ALA A 10 1.01 13.59 -6.82
C ALA A 10 1.53 14.20 -8.12
N VAL A 11 2.48 15.14 -8.03
CA VAL A 11 3.14 15.74 -9.20
C VAL A 11 4.10 14.73 -9.86
N ALA A 12 4.83 13.94 -9.08
CA ALA A 12 5.68 12.86 -9.58
C ALA A 12 4.87 11.76 -10.28
N ALA A 13 3.73 11.35 -9.73
CA ALA A 13 2.80 10.43 -10.37
C ALA A 13 2.27 10.98 -11.70
N ALA A 14 1.84 12.25 -11.72
CA ALA A 14 1.40 12.91 -12.96
C ALA A 14 2.51 13.01 -14.02
N ALA A 15 3.76 13.24 -13.63
CA ALA A 15 4.91 13.22 -14.56
C ALA A 15 5.16 11.81 -15.16
N SER A 16 4.93 10.75 -14.38
CA SER A 16 4.97 9.36 -14.87
C SER A 16 3.84 9.08 -15.88
N ASP A 17 2.60 9.48 -15.56
CA ASP A 17 1.46 9.34 -16.47
C ASP A 17 1.67 10.13 -17.78
N LEU A 18 2.20 11.34 -17.70
CA LEU A 18 2.58 12.13 -18.88
C LEU A 18 3.70 11.47 -19.68
N THR A 19 4.66 10.79 -19.04
CA THR A 19 5.70 10.00 -19.75
C THR A 19 5.06 8.85 -20.53
N ASN A 20 4.11 8.13 -19.91
CA ASN A 20 3.35 7.06 -20.57
C ASN A 20 2.52 7.59 -21.75
N LEU A 21 1.86 8.74 -21.60
CA LEU A 21 1.14 9.41 -22.69
C LEU A 21 2.08 9.85 -23.82
N GLY A 22 3.28 10.34 -23.50
CA GLY A 22 4.31 10.68 -24.49
C GLY A 22 4.72 9.46 -25.33
N SER A 23 4.91 8.31 -24.68
CA SER A 23 5.21 7.04 -25.36
C SER A 23 4.07 6.55 -26.26
N THR A 24 2.80 6.65 -25.82
CA THR A 24 1.65 6.23 -26.65
C THR A 24 1.45 7.15 -27.86
N LEU A 25 1.63 8.46 -27.69
CA LEU A 25 1.59 9.43 -28.78
C LEU A 25 2.74 9.23 -29.77
N GLY A 26 3.96 8.96 -29.28
CA GLY A 26 5.11 8.62 -30.12
C GLY A 26 4.87 7.37 -30.97
N ALA A 27 4.31 6.31 -30.39
CA ALA A 27 3.96 5.10 -31.12
C ALA A 27 2.85 5.33 -32.16
N ALA A 28 1.83 6.12 -31.83
CA ALA A 28 0.76 6.49 -32.77
C ALA A 28 1.30 7.34 -33.94
N ASN A 29 2.18 8.31 -33.66
CA ASN A 29 2.79 9.14 -34.71
C ASN A 29 3.74 8.33 -35.61
N ALA A 30 4.49 7.36 -35.06
CA ALA A 30 5.30 6.44 -35.84
C ALA A 30 4.43 5.57 -36.78
N ALA A 31 3.28 5.07 -36.32
CA ALA A 31 2.32 4.35 -37.17
C ALA A 31 1.74 5.24 -38.29
N ALA A 32 1.52 6.53 -38.03
CA ALA A 32 1.04 7.50 -39.01
C ALA A 32 2.05 7.82 -40.13
N ALA A 33 3.31 7.37 -40.06
CA ALA A 33 4.33 7.59 -41.09
C ALA A 33 3.94 7.03 -42.47
N GLN A 34 3.03 6.05 -42.52
CA GLN A 34 2.47 5.49 -43.76
C GLN A 34 1.78 6.55 -44.65
N THR A 35 1.33 7.67 -44.08
CA THR A 35 0.71 8.80 -44.80
C THR A 35 1.70 9.59 -45.69
N THR A 36 3.02 9.44 -45.49
CA THR A 36 4.04 10.24 -46.18
C THR A 36 4.46 9.71 -47.56
N GLY A 37 3.92 8.55 -47.96
CA GLY A 37 4.29 7.81 -49.18
C GLY A 37 3.06 7.27 -49.92
N LEU A 38 2.00 8.07 -50.03
CA LEU A 38 0.79 7.71 -50.75
C LEU A 38 1.08 7.58 -52.25
N ARG A 39 0.56 6.50 -52.86
CA ARG A 39 0.67 6.25 -54.30
C ARG A 39 -0.55 6.83 -55.02
N ALA A 40 -0.33 7.31 -56.25
CA ALA A 40 -1.42 7.72 -57.14
C ALA A 40 -2.38 6.55 -57.41
N ALA A 41 -3.68 6.84 -57.46
CA ALA A 41 -4.72 5.83 -57.70
C ALA A 41 -4.84 5.44 -59.18
N GLY A 42 -4.60 6.39 -60.08
CA GLY A 42 -4.45 6.21 -61.52
C GLY A 42 -3.11 6.73 -62.04
N ALA A 43 -2.87 6.53 -63.34
CA ALA A 43 -1.69 7.05 -64.05
C ALA A 43 -1.86 8.52 -64.52
N ASP A 44 -2.99 9.14 -64.19
CA ASP A 44 -3.32 10.51 -64.55
C ASP A 44 -2.66 11.55 -63.62
N GLU A 45 -2.49 12.76 -64.15
CA GLU A 45 -1.81 13.87 -63.47
C GLU A 45 -2.56 14.32 -62.20
N VAL A 46 -3.89 14.18 -62.16
CA VAL A 46 -4.71 14.58 -61.00
C VAL A 46 -4.51 13.60 -59.84
N SER A 47 -4.54 12.28 -60.11
CA SER A 47 -4.16 11.24 -59.14
C SER A 47 -2.74 11.44 -58.61
N GLY A 48 -1.80 11.82 -59.48
CA GLY A 48 -0.43 12.16 -59.10
C GLY A 48 -0.36 13.38 -58.15
N ALA A 49 -1.02 14.48 -58.52
CA ALA A 49 -1.06 15.71 -57.72
C ALA A 49 -1.73 15.51 -56.35
N VAL A 50 -2.83 14.76 -56.27
CA VAL A 50 -3.52 14.46 -55.01
C VAL A 50 -2.66 13.59 -54.10
N ALA A 51 -1.99 12.57 -54.62
CA ALA A 51 -1.07 11.74 -53.85
C ALA A 51 0.15 12.54 -53.34
N ALA A 52 0.66 13.48 -54.14
CA ALA A 52 1.73 14.39 -53.73
C ALA A 52 1.29 15.34 -52.61
N LEU A 53 0.09 15.93 -52.70
CA LEU A 53 -0.48 16.83 -51.69
C LEU A 53 -0.60 16.15 -50.32
N PHE A 54 -1.24 14.97 -50.25
CA PHE A 54 -1.38 14.26 -48.98
C PHE A 54 -0.03 13.77 -48.43
N SER A 55 0.91 13.37 -49.30
CA SER A 55 2.27 12.99 -48.90
C SER A 55 3.08 14.18 -48.35
N ALA A 56 2.85 15.39 -48.85
CA ALA A 56 3.43 16.61 -48.29
C ALA A 56 2.82 16.95 -46.92
N GLN A 57 1.49 16.91 -46.80
CA GLN A 57 0.77 17.13 -45.54
C GLN A 57 1.22 16.15 -44.44
N GLY A 58 1.43 14.88 -44.80
CA GLY A 58 1.97 13.87 -43.89
C GLY A 58 3.38 14.19 -43.38
N LYS A 59 4.26 14.74 -44.24
CA LYS A 59 5.62 15.13 -43.86
C LYS A 59 5.62 16.34 -42.90
N GLU A 60 4.76 17.33 -43.14
CA GLU A 60 4.57 18.46 -42.22
C GLU A 60 4.03 18.00 -40.87
N PHE A 61 3.05 17.09 -40.86
CA PHE A 61 2.51 16.51 -39.63
C PHE A 61 3.58 15.75 -38.82
N GLN A 62 4.47 15.00 -39.50
CA GLN A 62 5.58 14.31 -38.85
C GLN A 62 6.60 15.30 -38.24
N ALA A 63 6.96 16.36 -38.97
CA ALA A 63 7.87 17.39 -38.47
C ALA A 63 7.30 18.13 -37.24
N LEU A 64 6.02 18.52 -37.29
CA LEU A 64 5.33 19.15 -36.17
C LEU A 64 5.21 18.20 -34.96
N SER A 65 4.93 16.92 -35.20
CA SER A 65 4.80 15.92 -34.14
C SER A 65 6.14 15.62 -33.46
N ALA A 66 7.25 15.67 -34.18
CA ALA A 66 8.60 15.60 -33.59
C ALA A 66 8.89 16.81 -32.69
N GLN A 67 8.50 18.02 -33.12
CA GLN A 67 8.64 19.24 -32.30
C GLN A 67 7.75 19.18 -31.04
N ALA A 68 6.51 18.70 -31.17
CA ALA A 68 5.59 18.51 -30.05
C ALA A 68 6.12 17.46 -29.05
N ALA A 69 6.72 16.36 -29.52
CA ALA A 69 7.35 15.36 -28.67
C ALA A 69 8.54 15.94 -27.87
N ALA A 70 9.39 16.75 -28.49
CA ALA A 70 10.49 17.43 -27.81
C ALA A 70 10.00 18.44 -26.75
N PHE A 71 8.95 19.21 -27.05
CA PHE A 71 8.31 20.09 -26.07
C PHE A 71 7.72 19.30 -24.89
N HIS A 72 7.02 18.19 -25.17
CA HIS A 72 6.43 17.33 -24.15
C HIS A 72 7.50 16.74 -23.21
N GLN A 73 8.62 16.27 -23.76
CA GLN A 73 9.77 15.80 -22.98
C GLN A 73 10.32 16.89 -22.05
N GLN A 74 10.53 18.11 -22.57
CA GLN A 74 10.98 19.26 -21.78
C GLN A 74 9.97 19.65 -20.68
N PHE A 75 8.67 19.61 -20.97
CA PHE A 75 7.61 19.88 -20.01
C PHE A 75 7.60 18.85 -18.86
N VAL A 76 7.66 17.55 -19.18
CA VAL A 76 7.72 16.49 -18.17
C VAL A 76 9.00 16.58 -17.34
N GLN A 77 10.14 16.87 -17.96
CA GLN A 77 11.40 17.06 -17.26
C GLN A 77 11.36 18.26 -16.29
N ALA A 78 10.78 19.39 -16.72
CA ALA A 78 10.61 20.57 -15.86
C ALA A 78 9.62 20.30 -14.71
N LEU A 79 8.54 19.54 -14.97
CA LEU A 79 7.56 19.15 -13.95
C LEU A 79 8.19 18.25 -12.87
N ALA A 80 8.98 17.26 -13.29
CA ALA A 80 9.70 16.36 -12.39
C ALA A 80 10.78 17.10 -11.56
N ALA A 81 11.53 18.01 -12.20
CA ALA A 81 12.52 18.86 -11.50
C ALA A 81 11.85 19.81 -10.50
N GLY A 82 10.66 20.33 -10.83
CA GLY A 82 9.83 21.12 -9.90
C GLY A 82 9.39 20.30 -8.69
N ALA A 83 8.84 19.10 -8.91
CA ALA A 83 8.45 18.20 -7.81
C ALA A 83 9.62 17.86 -6.89
N GLY A 84 10.79 17.53 -7.45
CA GLY A 84 12.01 17.26 -6.68
C GLY A 84 12.48 18.47 -5.85
N SER A 85 12.24 19.69 -6.34
CA SER A 85 12.59 20.93 -5.64
C SER A 85 11.66 21.24 -4.46
N TYR A 86 10.38 20.83 -4.52
CA TYR A 86 9.47 20.90 -3.37
C TYR A 86 9.79 19.81 -2.34
N ALA A 87 10.02 18.58 -2.78
CA ALA A 87 10.41 17.48 -1.89
C ALA A 87 11.73 17.75 -1.13
N SER A 88 12.73 18.36 -1.79
CA SER A 88 13.98 18.74 -1.13
C SER A 88 13.81 19.90 -0.15
N ALA A 89 12.90 20.84 -0.42
CA ALA A 89 12.55 21.91 0.51
C ALA A 89 11.84 21.38 1.77
N GLU A 90 10.94 20.40 1.62
CA GLU A 90 10.28 19.72 2.76
C GLU A 90 11.29 18.92 3.59
N ALA A 91 12.20 18.18 2.94
CA ALA A 91 13.27 17.46 3.63
C ALA A 91 14.20 18.41 4.40
N ALA A 92 14.60 19.54 3.80
CA ALA A 92 15.42 20.56 4.45
C ALA A 92 14.70 21.27 5.60
N ALA A 93 13.37 21.40 5.54
CA ALA A 93 12.57 21.91 6.65
C ALA A 93 12.44 20.90 7.81
N ALA A 94 12.57 19.60 7.53
CA ALA A 94 12.54 18.54 8.55
C ALA A 94 13.90 18.34 9.26
N THR A 95 15.03 18.61 8.61
CA THR A 95 16.38 18.39 9.19
C THR A 95 16.58 19.03 10.57
N PRO A 96 16.23 20.31 10.82
CA PRO A 96 16.43 20.93 12.14
C PRO A 96 15.62 20.27 13.26
N LEU A 97 14.49 19.64 12.95
CA LEU A 97 13.71 18.89 13.94
C LEU A 97 14.43 17.61 14.37
N GLN A 98 15.10 16.93 13.43
CA GLN A 98 15.89 15.73 13.75
C GLN A 98 17.11 16.08 14.61
N ASP A 99 17.79 17.19 14.34
CA ASP A 99 18.93 17.65 15.14
C ASP A 99 18.51 18.01 16.57
N LEU A 100 17.36 18.67 16.75
CA LEU A 100 16.78 18.94 18.07
C LEU A 100 16.38 17.66 18.81
N LEU A 101 15.78 16.67 18.12
CA LEU A 101 15.47 15.37 18.70
C LEU A 101 16.74 14.62 19.11
N ASN A 102 17.80 14.66 18.30
CA ASN A 102 19.10 14.08 18.62
C ASN A 102 19.70 14.73 19.88
N LEU A 103 19.66 16.06 19.97
CA LEU A 103 20.14 16.82 21.13
C LEU A 103 19.38 16.48 22.42
N ILE A 104 18.05 16.38 22.36
CA ILE A 104 17.21 15.99 23.50
C ILE A 104 17.45 14.53 23.92
N ASN A 105 17.67 13.64 22.95
CA ASN A 105 17.87 12.21 23.21
C ASN A 105 19.29 11.85 23.66
N ALA A 106 20.31 12.62 23.28
CA ALA A 106 21.71 12.27 23.53
C ALA A 106 22.02 11.94 25.01
N PRO A 107 21.58 12.74 26.02
CA PRO A 107 21.81 12.38 27.43
C PRO A 107 21.17 11.04 27.83
N PHE A 108 19.97 10.76 27.33
CA PHE A 108 19.23 9.54 27.67
C PHE A 108 19.81 8.30 26.97
N LEU A 109 20.26 8.44 25.72
CA LEU A 109 20.98 7.40 24.99
C LEU A 109 22.29 7.06 25.70
N THR A 110 23.07 8.05 26.12
CA THR A 110 24.33 7.85 26.88
C THR A 110 24.08 7.21 28.25
N LEU A 111 23.05 7.62 28.98
CA LEU A 111 22.80 7.14 30.35
C LEU A 111 22.01 5.82 30.43
N THR A 112 21.17 5.51 29.44
CA THR A 112 20.21 4.39 29.53
C THR A 112 20.20 3.45 28.32
N GLY A 113 20.93 3.76 27.25
CA GLY A 113 20.86 3.03 25.98
C GLY A 113 19.54 3.15 25.22
N ARG A 114 18.59 3.97 25.70
CA ARG A 114 17.29 4.24 25.05
C ARG A 114 17.06 5.76 24.89
N PRO A 115 16.43 6.21 23.80
CA PRO A 115 16.05 7.60 23.64
C PRO A 115 14.95 7.99 24.66
N LEU A 116 14.80 9.28 24.92
CA LEU A 116 13.63 9.80 25.65
C LEU A 116 12.40 9.82 24.74
N ILE A 117 12.58 10.27 23.50
CA ILE A 117 11.53 10.45 22.50
C ILE A 117 11.96 9.77 21.19
N GLY A 118 11.15 8.85 20.68
CA GLY A 118 11.38 8.20 19.39
C GLY A 118 10.81 6.79 19.35
N ASN A 119 10.41 6.34 18.16
CA ASN A 119 9.87 5.00 17.99
C ASN A 119 10.99 3.94 17.99
N GLY A 120 10.67 2.74 18.45
CA GLY A 120 11.60 1.62 18.45
C GLY A 120 11.92 1.14 17.03
N ALA A 121 13.16 0.72 16.81
CA ALA A 121 13.58 0.18 15.51
C ALA A 121 12.83 -1.11 15.17
N ASN A 122 12.34 -1.23 13.93
CA ASN A 122 11.70 -2.46 13.47
C ASN A 122 12.74 -3.59 13.32
N GLY A 123 12.38 -4.81 13.70
CA GLY A 123 13.18 -6.00 13.44
C GLY A 123 13.27 -6.27 11.93
N ALA A 124 14.44 -6.72 11.47
CA ALA A 124 14.68 -6.95 10.05
C ALA A 124 13.73 -8.05 9.48
N PRO A 125 13.13 -7.86 8.30
CA PRO A 125 12.35 -8.90 7.65
C PRO A 125 13.15 -10.20 7.44
N LEU A 126 12.48 -11.35 7.53
CA LEU A 126 13.08 -12.69 7.34
C LEU A 126 14.28 -12.98 8.26
N SER A 127 14.29 -12.43 9.48
CA SER A 127 15.33 -12.67 10.49
C SER A 127 14.80 -13.18 11.83
N GLY A 128 13.48 -13.08 12.06
CA GLY A 128 12.88 -13.29 13.39
C GLY A 128 13.32 -12.28 14.45
N ALA A 129 14.05 -11.21 14.09
CA ALA A 129 14.54 -10.22 15.05
C ALA A 129 13.39 -9.48 15.75
N ASN A 130 13.54 -9.26 17.05
CA ASN A 130 12.57 -8.50 17.82
C ASN A 130 12.61 -7.01 17.43
N GLY A 131 11.47 -6.33 17.54
CA GLY A 131 11.42 -4.88 17.47
C GLY A 131 12.04 -4.25 18.71
N GLY A 132 12.79 -3.17 18.52
CA GLY A 132 13.35 -2.37 19.61
C GLY A 132 12.27 -1.68 20.43
N ALA A 133 12.58 -1.37 21.69
CA ALA A 133 11.68 -0.60 22.53
C ALA A 133 11.58 0.87 22.07
N GLY A 134 10.42 1.48 22.23
CA GLY A 134 10.23 2.92 22.06
C GLY A 134 10.96 3.75 23.11
N GLY A 135 11.02 5.07 22.91
CA GLY A 135 11.62 6.01 23.84
C GLY A 135 10.92 6.02 25.20
N TRP A 136 11.63 6.41 26.26
CA TRP A 136 11.13 6.34 27.64
C TRP A 136 9.86 7.15 27.88
N LEU A 137 9.74 8.34 27.30
CA LEU A 137 8.59 9.23 27.48
C LEU A 137 7.55 9.03 26.37
N LEU A 138 7.99 9.15 25.12
CA LEU A 138 7.12 9.07 23.95
C LEU A 138 7.76 8.20 22.87
N GLY A 139 7.10 7.11 22.51
CA GLY A 139 7.53 6.29 21.39
C GLY A 139 6.75 4.99 21.30
N ASP A 140 6.29 4.67 20.09
CA ASP A 140 5.77 3.35 19.77
C ASP A 140 6.89 2.31 19.80
N GLY A 141 6.56 1.08 20.16
CA GLY A 141 7.48 -0.05 20.04
C GLY A 141 7.68 -0.46 18.58
N GLY A 142 8.90 -0.86 18.22
CA GLY A 142 9.20 -1.34 16.86
C GLY A 142 8.44 -2.63 16.54
N ALA A 143 8.05 -2.84 15.29
CA ALA A 143 7.48 -4.10 14.85
C ALA A 143 8.54 -5.22 14.86
N GLY A 144 8.15 -6.43 15.23
CA GLY A 144 8.98 -7.62 15.12
C GLY A 144 9.17 -8.03 13.67
N GLY A 145 10.39 -8.44 13.31
CA GLY A 145 10.72 -8.97 12.00
C GLY A 145 10.03 -10.31 11.74
N SER A 146 9.61 -10.55 10.50
CA SER A 146 9.15 -11.87 10.08
C SER A 146 10.27 -12.91 10.21
N GLY A 147 9.92 -14.16 10.55
CA GLY A 147 10.88 -15.24 10.65
C GLY A 147 11.41 -15.71 9.29
N ALA A 148 12.69 -16.11 9.23
CA ALA A 148 13.21 -16.92 8.12
C ALA A 148 12.57 -18.32 8.09
N ALA A 149 12.91 -19.15 7.09
CA ALA A 149 12.49 -20.55 7.07
C ALA A 149 12.89 -21.27 8.39
N GLY A 150 11.94 -21.98 9.01
CA GLY A 150 12.12 -22.62 10.32
C GLY A 150 12.18 -21.68 11.53
N GLN A 151 12.18 -20.36 11.37
CA GLN A 151 12.33 -19.40 12.47
C GLN A 151 11.00 -18.73 12.86
N LYS A 152 10.81 -18.58 14.17
CA LYS A 152 9.70 -17.83 14.77
C LYS A 152 9.70 -16.37 14.32
N GLY A 153 8.53 -15.75 14.23
CA GLY A 153 8.42 -14.29 14.12
C GLY A 153 8.93 -13.59 15.39
N GLY A 154 9.64 -12.48 15.21
CA GLY A 154 10.17 -11.66 16.31
C GLY A 154 9.07 -11.00 17.13
N SER A 155 9.29 -10.75 18.42
CA SER A 155 8.34 -9.98 19.22
C SER A 155 8.31 -8.51 18.80
N GLY A 156 7.16 -7.86 18.91
CA GLY A 156 7.10 -6.40 18.89
C GLY A 156 7.78 -5.81 20.12
N GLY A 157 8.37 -4.63 19.97
CA GLY A 157 8.98 -3.88 21.06
C GLY A 157 7.93 -3.26 21.99
N ALA A 158 8.30 -3.04 23.25
CA ALA A 158 7.46 -2.29 24.18
C ALA A 158 7.56 -0.77 23.94
N ALA A 159 6.47 -0.04 24.17
CA ALA A 159 6.48 1.42 24.26
C ALA A 159 7.08 1.91 25.61
N GLY A 160 7.18 3.24 25.76
CA GLY A 160 7.60 3.89 27.01
C GLY A 160 6.45 4.24 27.95
N LEU A 161 6.42 5.49 28.40
CA LEU A 161 5.31 6.04 29.20
C LEU A 161 4.05 6.24 28.33
N PHE A 162 4.24 6.76 27.12
CA PHE A 162 3.24 6.96 26.08
C PHE A 162 3.68 6.31 24.76
N GLY A 163 2.75 5.60 24.10
CA GLY A 163 2.97 4.99 22.80
C GLY A 163 2.32 3.61 22.68
N THR A 164 2.14 3.11 21.46
CA THR A 164 1.56 1.79 21.20
C THR A 164 2.63 0.71 21.14
N GLY A 165 2.31 -0.49 21.60
CA GLY A 165 3.21 -1.64 21.51
C GLY A 165 3.41 -2.09 20.06
N GLY A 166 4.62 -2.50 19.71
CA GLY A 166 4.93 -2.94 18.35
C GLY A 166 4.18 -4.22 17.97
N ALA A 167 3.85 -4.37 16.68
CA ALA A 167 3.26 -5.62 16.18
C ALA A 167 4.27 -6.78 16.25
N GLY A 168 3.82 -7.99 16.56
CA GLY A 168 4.63 -9.20 16.43
C GLY A 168 4.85 -9.59 14.96
N GLY A 169 6.06 -10.02 14.62
CA GLY A 169 6.39 -10.49 13.28
C GLY A 169 5.70 -11.81 12.93
N THR A 170 5.48 -12.10 11.65
CA THR A 170 4.91 -13.38 11.22
C THR A 170 5.90 -14.54 11.39
N GLY A 171 5.41 -15.72 11.76
CA GLY A 171 6.19 -16.95 11.70
C GLY A 171 6.70 -17.24 10.28
N GLY A 172 7.92 -17.74 10.17
CA GLY A 172 8.49 -18.14 8.89
C GLY A 172 7.87 -19.41 8.31
N ILE A 173 8.36 -19.83 7.14
CA ILE A 173 7.91 -21.07 6.49
C ILE A 173 8.57 -22.27 7.21
N GLY A 174 7.77 -23.11 7.87
CA GLY A 174 8.25 -24.33 8.53
C GLY A 174 7.21 -24.92 9.48
N THR A 175 7.22 -26.26 9.64
CA THR A 175 6.25 -26.99 10.47
C THR A 175 6.17 -26.43 11.90
N GLY A 176 4.97 -26.00 12.31
CA GLY A 176 4.72 -25.52 13.68
C GLY A 176 5.35 -24.18 14.04
N VAL A 177 5.93 -23.43 13.09
CA VAL A 177 6.67 -22.19 13.38
C VAL A 177 5.75 -21.07 13.88
N ALA A 178 5.95 -20.60 15.12
CA ALA A 178 5.04 -19.64 15.75
C ALA A 178 5.22 -18.17 15.30
N GLY A 179 4.18 -17.37 15.50
CA GLY A 179 4.20 -15.92 15.33
C GLY A 179 4.89 -15.16 16.48
N GLY A 180 5.24 -13.90 16.20
CA GLY A 180 5.74 -12.92 17.16
C GLY A 180 4.69 -12.52 18.19
N ALA A 181 5.07 -12.40 19.47
CA ALA A 181 4.19 -11.75 20.43
C ALA A 181 4.14 -10.24 20.13
N GLY A 182 2.99 -9.60 20.31
CA GLY A 182 2.88 -8.15 20.28
C GLY A 182 3.57 -7.52 21.49
N GLY A 183 4.14 -6.33 21.31
CA GLY A 183 4.80 -5.58 22.36
C GLY A 183 3.82 -4.91 23.33
N ALA A 184 4.30 -4.57 24.54
CA ALA A 184 3.49 -3.85 25.52
C ALA A 184 3.23 -2.39 25.08
N GLY A 185 2.00 -1.92 25.30
CA GLY A 185 1.63 -0.51 25.18
C GLY A 185 2.19 0.34 26.32
N GLY A 186 2.18 1.66 26.13
CA GLY A 186 2.78 2.62 27.04
C GLY A 186 2.17 2.60 28.43
N LEU A 187 3.00 2.72 29.46
CA LEU A 187 2.64 2.51 30.87
C LEU A 187 1.43 3.36 31.33
N LEU A 188 1.34 4.62 30.89
CA LEU A 188 0.20 5.48 31.19
C LEU A 188 -0.87 5.40 30.11
N ALA A 189 -0.51 5.63 28.84
CA ALA A 189 -1.46 5.49 27.74
C ALA A 189 -0.83 4.86 26.50
N GLY A 190 -1.49 3.83 25.99
CA GLY A 190 -1.00 3.09 24.84
C GLY A 190 -1.61 1.70 24.72
N ASN A 191 -2.11 1.37 23.53
CA ASN A 191 -2.61 0.04 23.23
C ASN A 191 -1.46 -0.97 23.12
N GLY A 192 -1.73 -2.21 23.52
CA GLY A 192 -0.80 -3.31 23.25
C GLY A 192 -0.73 -3.65 21.76
N GLY A 193 0.45 -4.06 21.30
CA GLY A 193 0.66 -4.44 19.90
C GLY A 193 -0.04 -5.74 19.54
N PRO A 194 -0.51 -5.92 18.28
CA PRO A 194 -1.08 -7.19 17.85
C PRO A 194 -0.01 -8.29 17.76
N GLY A 195 -0.40 -9.52 18.05
CA GLY A 195 0.44 -10.70 17.81
C GLY A 195 0.55 -11.01 16.31
N GLY A 196 1.70 -11.54 15.91
CA GLY A 196 1.97 -11.95 14.53
C GLY A 196 1.32 -13.28 14.18
N THR A 197 0.96 -13.44 12.90
CA THR A 197 0.40 -14.70 12.37
C THR A 197 1.41 -15.85 12.45
N GLY A 198 0.93 -17.05 12.76
CA GLY A 198 1.72 -18.28 12.76
C GLY A 198 2.15 -18.71 11.35
N GLY A 199 3.30 -19.37 11.28
CA GLY A 199 3.91 -19.87 10.05
C GLY A 199 3.12 -20.99 9.38
N TYR A 200 3.41 -21.20 8.09
CA TYR A 200 2.81 -22.27 7.28
C TYR A 200 3.09 -23.65 7.87
N SER A 201 2.20 -24.61 7.61
CA SER A 201 2.20 -25.96 8.22
C SER A 201 1.97 -25.93 9.73
N GLY A 202 0.88 -25.27 10.14
CA GLY A 202 0.30 -25.40 11.48
C GLY A 202 0.93 -24.53 12.58
N GLY A 203 1.67 -23.48 12.24
CA GLY A 203 2.31 -22.59 13.22
C GLY A 203 1.31 -21.83 14.09
N THR A 204 1.56 -21.69 15.39
CA THR A 204 0.66 -20.98 16.30
C THR A 204 0.75 -19.46 16.13
N GLY A 205 -0.38 -18.76 16.27
CA GLY A 205 -0.41 -17.31 16.31
C GLY A 205 0.26 -16.76 17.57
N GLY A 206 1.00 -15.66 17.45
CA GLY A 206 1.60 -14.99 18.60
C GLY A 206 0.54 -14.29 19.47
N SER A 207 0.80 -14.15 20.77
CA SER A 207 -0.08 -13.41 21.67
C SER A 207 -0.10 -11.92 21.35
N GLY A 208 -1.22 -11.25 21.61
CA GLY A 208 -1.28 -9.79 21.67
C GLY A 208 -0.56 -9.25 22.91
N GLY A 209 0.07 -8.09 22.78
CA GLY A 209 0.75 -7.44 23.90
C GLY A 209 -0.23 -6.80 24.89
N PRO A 210 0.13 -6.63 26.18
CA PRO A 210 -0.70 -5.93 27.15
C PRO A 210 -0.71 -4.41 26.90
N SER A 211 -1.72 -3.71 27.40
CA SER A 211 -1.70 -2.23 27.49
C SER A 211 -1.22 -1.74 28.86
N GLY A 212 -0.85 -0.47 28.95
CA GLY A 212 -0.72 0.22 30.24
C GLY A 212 -2.08 0.69 30.80
N LEU A 213 -2.01 1.66 31.73
CA LEU A 213 -3.13 2.15 32.55
C LEU A 213 -4.38 2.51 31.73
N PHE A 214 -4.20 3.24 30.63
CA PHE A 214 -5.22 3.56 29.63
C PHE A 214 -4.88 2.91 28.28
N GLY A 215 -5.70 1.98 27.82
CA GLY A 215 -5.52 1.39 26.49
C GLY A 215 -6.24 0.06 26.34
N THR A 216 -6.32 -0.44 25.11
CA THR A 216 -6.80 -1.81 24.86
C THR A 216 -5.61 -2.75 24.71
N GLY A 217 -5.75 -3.97 25.23
CA GLY A 217 -4.79 -5.03 24.93
C GLY A 217 -4.76 -5.35 23.43
N GLY A 218 -3.60 -5.79 22.95
CA GLY A 218 -3.39 -6.12 21.54
C GLY A 218 -4.16 -7.36 21.09
N LEU A 219 -4.52 -7.42 19.81
CA LEU A 219 -5.17 -8.61 19.25
C LEU A 219 -4.22 -9.81 19.23
N GLY A 220 -4.74 -11.01 19.47
CA GLY A 220 -4.00 -12.24 19.23
C GLY A 220 -3.77 -12.47 17.74
N GLY A 221 -2.58 -12.94 17.38
CA GLY A 221 -2.23 -13.29 16.01
C GLY A 221 -2.99 -14.53 15.52
N THR A 222 -3.29 -14.61 14.23
CA THR A 222 -3.95 -15.78 13.65
C THR A 222 -3.04 -17.01 13.60
N GLY A 223 -3.63 -18.20 13.73
CA GLY A 223 -2.92 -19.45 13.47
C GLY A 223 -2.58 -19.62 11.99
N GLY A 224 -1.48 -20.31 11.71
CA GLY A 224 -0.97 -20.59 10.37
C GLY A 224 -1.68 -21.76 9.68
N PHE A 225 -1.66 -21.77 8.35
CA PHE A 225 -2.34 -22.79 7.55
C PHE A 225 -1.74 -24.19 7.71
N GLY A 226 -2.55 -25.22 7.92
CA GLY A 226 -2.10 -26.62 8.00
C GLY A 226 -2.21 -27.36 6.66
N ASN A 227 -1.10 -27.81 6.08
CA ASN A 227 -1.09 -28.64 4.88
C ASN A 227 -0.64 -30.07 5.22
N GLY A 228 -1.55 -31.04 5.14
CA GLY A 228 -1.31 -32.42 5.61
C GLY A 228 -1.22 -32.56 7.15
N MET A 229 -1.55 -31.50 7.89
CA MET A 229 -1.56 -31.41 9.35
C MET A 229 -2.71 -30.51 9.80
N ASN A 230 -2.94 -30.42 11.11
CA ASN A 230 -3.91 -29.47 11.67
C ASN A 230 -3.47 -28.02 11.44
N GLY A 231 -4.44 -27.10 11.44
CA GLY A 231 -4.17 -25.67 11.43
C GLY A 231 -3.62 -25.21 12.77
N GLY A 232 -2.79 -24.16 12.75
CA GLY A 232 -2.20 -23.62 13.97
C GLY A 232 -3.26 -22.99 14.86
N THR A 233 -3.05 -23.01 16.18
CA THR A 233 -3.95 -22.31 17.10
C THR A 233 -3.80 -20.80 16.96
N GLY A 234 -4.87 -20.05 17.20
CA GLY A 234 -4.81 -18.59 17.33
C GLY A 234 -4.12 -18.18 18.64
N GLY A 235 -3.38 -17.09 18.60
CA GLY A 235 -2.73 -16.50 19.77
C GLY A 235 -3.75 -15.87 20.72
N ALA A 236 -3.44 -15.83 22.02
CA ALA A 236 -4.28 -15.15 22.99
C ALA A 236 -4.27 -13.61 22.77
N GLY A 237 -5.38 -12.94 23.07
CA GLY A 237 -5.42 -11.48 23.13
C GLY A 237 -4.69 -10.95 24.37
N GLY A 238 -4.10 -9.76 24.24
CA GLY A 238 -3.42 -9.08 25.35
C GLY A 238 -4.40 -8.54 26.40
N ALA A 239 -3.96 -8.47 27.66
CA ALA A 239 -4.74 -7.84 28.72
C ALA A 239 -4.78 -6.30 28.57
N ALA A 240 -5.84 -5.67 29.05
CA ALA A 240 -5.86 -4.23 29.32
C ALA A 240 -5.33 -3.92 30.72
N GLY A 241 -4.90 -2.66 30.93
CA GLY A 241 -4.62 -2.10 32.26
C GLY A 241 -5.91 -1.71 33.00
N LEU A 242 -5.86 -0.72 33.88
CA LEU A 242 -7.01 -0.32 34.71
C LEU A 242 -8.24 0.11 33.88
N PHE A 243 -7.99 0.84 32.79
CA PHE A 243 -9.01 1.41 31.91
C PHE A 243 -8.85 0.91 30.47
N GLY A 244 -9.74 0.01 30.06
CA GLY A 244 -9.87 -0.41 28.66
C GLY A 244 -10.28 -1.87 28.50
N ARG A 245 -10.47 -2.31 27.26
CA ARG A 245 -10.86 -3.69 26.92
C ARG A 245 -9.64 -4.53 26.59
N GLY A 246 -9.63 -5.79 27.04
CA GLY A 246 -8.66 -6.77 26.57
C GLY A 246 -8.80 -7.00 25.07
N GLY A 247 -7.70 -7.38 24.43
CA GLY A 247 -7.68 -7.69 23.01
C GLY A 247 -8.46 -8.96 22.70
N ALA A 248 -9.05 -9.05 21.51
CA ALA A 248 -9.64 -10.31 21.06
C ALA A 248 -8.55 -11.36 20.82
N GLY A 249 -8.87 -12.64 21.06
CA GLY A 249 -8.02 -13.75 20.64
C GLY A 249 -7.96 -13.87 19.12
N GLY A 250 -6.84 -14.40 18.62
CA GLY A 250 -6.66 -14.65 17.20
C GLY A 250 -7.51 -15.82 16.71
N ALA A 251 -7.91 -15.79 15.43
CA ALA A 251 -8.55 -16.95 14.81
C ALA A 251 -7.54 -18.12 14.66
N GLY A 252 -8.03 -19.35 14.76
CA GLY A 252 -7.25 -20.53 14.38
C GLY A 252 -7.01 -20.59 12.88
N GLY A 253 -5.94 -21.26 12.46
CA GLY A 253 -5.57 -21.42 11.06
C GLY A 253 -6.46 -22.45 10.34
N SER A 254 -6.81 -22.18 9.08
CA SER A 254 -7.44 -23.18 8.21
C SER A 254 -6.48 -24.33 7.90
N ALA A 255 -6.98 -25.50 7.51
CA ALA A 255 -6.13 -26.63 7.14
C ALA A 255 -6.83 -27.66 6.24
N THR A 256 -6.05 -28.60 5.70
CA THR A 256 -6.57 -29.74 4.93
C THR A 256 -6.97 -30.95 5.79
N VAL A 257 -6.63 -30.98 7.09
CA VAL A 257 -6.97 -32.06 8.02
C VAL A 257 -8.05 -31.60 9.00
N ALA A 258 -7.69 -30.73 9.94
CA ALA A 258 -8.62 -30.07 10.86
C ALA A 258 -8.17 -28.64 11.12
N GLY A 259 -9.09 -27.68 11.16
CA GLY A 259 -8.78 -26.28 11.49
C GLY A 259 -8.22 -26.14 12.91
N GLY A 260 -7.37 -25.14 13.12
CA GLY A 260 -6.87 -24.79 14.44
C GLY A 260 -7.94 -24.14 15.31
N THR A 261 -7.77 -24.21 16.63
CA THR A 261 -8.66 -23.53 17.59
C THR A 261 -8.37 -22.03 17.62
N GLY A 262 -9.40 -21.23 17.93
CA GLY A 262 -9.20 -19.81 18.24
C GLY A 262 -8.47 -19.60 19.57
N GLY A 263 -7.74 -18.51 19.68
CA GLY A 263 -7.11 -18.07 20.92
C GLY A 263 -8.13 -17.45 21.90
N ALA A 264 -7.80 -17.46 23.19
CA ALA A 264 -8.59 -16.79 24.21
C ALA A 264 -8.55 -15.26 24.05
N GLY A 265 -9.63 -14.57 24.43
CA GLY A 265 -9.61 -13.12 24.61
C GLY A 265 -8.77 -12.72 25.83
N GLY A 266 -8.17 -11.54 25.77
CA GLY A 266 -7.45 -10.96 26.91
C GLY A 266 -8.38 -10.39 27.98
N ALA A 267 -7.88 -10.28 29.21
CA ALA A 267 -8.64 -9.70 30.31
C ALA A 267 -8.97 -8.22 30.05
N GLY A 268 -10.22 -7.83 30.34
CA GLY A 268 -10.63 -6.43 30.39
C GLY A 268 -10.13 -5.74 31.65
N GLY A 269 -10.00 -4.42 31.60
CA GLY A 269 -9.57 -3.61 32.73
C GLY A 269 -10.61 -3.58 33.85
N LEU A 270 -10.12 -3.54 35.10
CA LEU A 270 -10.94 -3.59 36.33
C LEU A 270 -12.05 -2.53 36.35
N LEU A 271 -11.87 -1.37 35.72
CA LEU A 271 -12.87 -0.30 35.65
C LEU A 271 -13.60 -0.21 34.30
N SER A 272 -13.32 -1.12 33.35
CA SER A 272 -13.96 -1.12 32.03
C SER A 272 -15.44 -1.52 32.06
N ALA A 273 -15.93 -2.12 33.15
CA ALA A 273 -17.32 -2.55 33.29
C ALA A 273 -18.31 -1.38 33.51
N LEU A 274 -17.82 -0.19 33.86
CA LEU A 274 -18.64 1.02 34.03
C LEU A 274 -19.15 1.62 32.71
N ALA A 275 -18.65 1.15 31.57
CA ALA A 275 -19.06 1.58 30.23
C ALA A 275 -19.62 0.40 29.41
N GLY A 276 -20.89 0.07 29.65
CA GLY A 276 -21.84 -0.61 28.75
C GLY A 276 -21.37 -1.90 28.02
N PRO A 277 -22.00 -3.07 28.24
CA PRO A 277 -21.63 -4.28 27.51
C PRO A 277 -22.01 -4.17 26.02
N VAL A 278 -20.99 -4.04 25.16
CA VAL A 278 -21.07 -4.51 23.76
C VAL A 278 -20.32 -5.82 23.72
N ALA A 279 -21.01 -6.88 24.14
CA ALA A 279 -20.56 -8.25 24.04
C ALA A 279 -20.86 -8.76 22.62
N LEU A 280 -19.84 -8.82 21.77
CA LEU A 280 -19.89 -9.64 20.56
C LEU A 280 -19.22 -10.99 20.85
N ALA A 281 -19.76 -11.70 21.84
CA ALA A 281 -19.41 -13.08 22.08
C ALA A 281 -20.07 -13.94 20.99
N ALA A 282 -19.30 -14.31 19.96
CA ALA A 282 -19.75 -15.34 19.03
C ALA A 282 -19.92 -16.66 19.81
N PRO A 283 -21.05 -17.37 19.68
CA PRO A 283 -21.31 -18.55 20.49
C PRO A 283 -20.33 -19.68 20.15
N ALA A 284 -19.68 -20.22 21.17
CA ALA A 284 -18.98 -21.49 21.08
C ALA A 284 -20.03 -22.62 20.94
N GLY A 285 -20.30 -23.05 19.71
CA GLY A 285 -21.37 -24.01 19.46
C GLY A 285 -21.53 -24.41 18.00
N CYS A 286 -20.64 -25.28 17.52
CA CYS A 286 -20.95 -26.29 16.50
C CYS A 286 -19.82 -27.32 16.44
N SER A 287 -19.86 -28.29 17.36
CA SER A 287 -19.17 -29.56 17.18
C SER A 287 -19.75 -30.25 15.94
N ALA A 288 -18.91 -30.52 14.94
CA ALA A 288 -19.28 -31.41 13.86
C ALA A 288 -19.38 -32.84 14.43
N THR A 289 -20.61 -33.26 14.76
CA THR A 289 -20.90 -34.64 15.11
C THR A 289 -20.48 -35.56 13.96
N ALA A 290 -19.53 -36.44 14.23
CA ALA A 290 -19.22 -37.53 13.31
C ALA A 290 -20.49 -38.39 13.15
N ALA A 291 -20.99 -38.51 11.92
CA ALA A 291 -22.11 -39.41 11.63
C ALA A 291 -21.69 -40.86 11.90
N PRO A 292 -22.45 -41.64 12.68
CA PRO A 292 -22.12 -43.04 12.92
C PRO A 292 -22.26 -43.83 11.62
N ALA A 293 -21.22 -44.56 11.25
CA ALA A 293 -21.28 -45.47 10.12
C ALA A 293 -22.21 -46.65 10.42
N ALA A 294 -23.23 -46.85 9.58
CA ALA A 294 -24.08 -48.03 9.66
C ALA A 294 -23.30 -49.30 9.27
N PRO A 295 -23.53 -50.46 9.91
CA PRO A 295 -22.78 -51.68 9.63
C PRO A 295 -23.27 -52.33 8.33
N ALA A 296 -22.33 -52.74 7.48
CA ALA A 296 -22.60 -53.62 6.35
C ALA A 296 -22.21 -55.06 6.73
N ASP A 297 -23.21 -55.95 6.75
CA ASP A 297 -23.08 -57.36 7.11
C ASP A 297 -22.33 -58.16 6.01
N GLN A 298 -21.80 -59.32 6.40
CA GLN A 298 -21.00 -60.22 5.57
C GLN A 298 -21.86 -60.93 4.52
N ARG A 299 -21.27 -61.22 3.33
CA ARG A 299 -21.13 -62.60 2.80
C ARG A 299 -20.38 -62.68 1.45
N HIS A 300 -19.63 -63.77 1.34
CA HIS A 300 -18.96 -64.37 0.16
C HIS A 300 -19.60 -64.09 -1.23
N ARG A 301 -18.86 -64.04 -2.36
CA ARG A 301 -18.15 -65.19 -2.98
C ARG A 301 -17.15 -64.79 -4.10
N HIS A 302 -16.26 -65.75 -4.37
CA HIS A 302 -15.24 -65.93 -5.44
C HIS A 302 -15.45 -65.36 -6.86
N GLY A 303 -14.32 -65.16 -7.58
CA GLY A 303 -14.26 -65.12 -9.06
C GLY A 303 -13.20 -64.18 -9.67
N ARG A 304 -11.89 -64.47 -9.56
CA ARG A 304 -11.00 -64.98 -10.65
C ARG A 304 -11.13 -64.33 -12.05
N HIS A 305 -9.98 -63.80 -12.53
CA HIS A 305 -9.50 -63.78 -13.94
C HIS A 305 -10.29 -62.93 -14.96
N ARG A 306 -9.73 -62.38 -16.05
CA ARG A 306 -8.40 -61.96 -16.53
C ARG A 306 -8.68 -61.43 -17.96
N ARG A 307 -7.98 -60.37 -18.38
CA ARG A 307 -7.49 -60.10 -19.77
C ARG A 307 -8.47 -59.69 -20.90
N HIS A 308 -8.11 -58.54 -21.50
CA HIS A 308 -8.15 -58.23 -22.94
C HIS A 308 -9.55 -58.06 -23.60
N ARG A 309 -9.75 -57.34 -24.72
CA ARG A 309 -8.83 -56.71 -25.70
C ARG A 309 -9.54 -55.55 -26.44
N ARG A 310 -8.77 -54.52 -26.82
CA ARG A 310 -8.89 -53.64 -28.02
C ARG A 310 -10.29 -53.29 -28.59
N GLY A 311 -10.59 -51.99 -28.61
CA GLY A 311 -11.47 -51.35 -29.60
C GLY A 311 -10.94 -49.96 -29.97
N ARG A 312 -10.47 -49.76 -31.21
CA ARG A 312 -10.04 -48.44 -31.72
C ARG A 312 -11.25 -47.71 -32.28
N HIS A 313 -11.43 -46.40 -32.00
CA HIS A 313 -11.88 -45.42 -32.99
C HIS A 313 -11.62 -43.97 -32.55
N ARG A 314 -10.73 -43.30 -33.29
CA ARG A 314 -10.80 -41.86 -33.64
C ARG A 314 -11.28 -41.83 -35.12
N PRO A 315 -11.88 -40.74 -35.67
CA PRO A 315 -11.55 -39.34 -35.39
C PRO A 315 -12.77 -38.39 -35.27
N GLY A 316 -12.51 -37.09 -35.03
CA GLY A 316 -13.56 -36.07 -35.00
C GLY A 316 -13.09 -34.67 -34.62
N ARG A 317 -12.33 -33.99 -35.49
CA ARG A 317 -11.97 -32.56 -35.28
C ARG A 317 -13.22 -31.68 -35.39
N ARG A 318 -13.62 -30.98 -34.31
CA ARG A 318 -14.38 -29.71 -34.43
C ARG A 318 -13.88 -28.66 -33.44
N ARG A 319 -13.08 -27.72 -33.95
CA ARG A 319 -12.85 -26.42 -33.29
C ARG A 319 -14.19 -25.71 -33.11
N ARG A 320 -14.51 -25.23 -31.91
CA ARG A 320 -15.45 -24.12 -31.73
C ARG A 320 -14.94 -23.15 -30.67
N HIS A 321 -14.81 -21.90 -31.05
CA HIS A 321 -14.53 -20.78 -30.15
C HIS A 321 -15.57 -20.72 -29.03
N ARG A 322 -15.14 -20.42 -27.81
CA ARG A 322 -15.99 -19.74 -26.82
C ARG A 322 -15.35 -18.41 -26.44
N ARG A 323 -16.12 -17.34 -26.69
CA ARG A 323 -15.71 -15.95 -26.55
C ARG A 323 -15.71 -15.52 -25.09
N HIS A 324 -14.85 -14.57 -24.73
CA HIS A 324 -14.91 -13.84 -23.47
C HIS A 324 -16.32 -13.27 -23.24
N ARG A 325 -16.91 -13.51 -22.06
CA ARG A 325 -18.04 -12.71 -21.57
C ARG A 325 -17.52 -11.54 -20.75
N ARG A 326 -17.53 -10.35 -21.33
CA ARG A 326 -17.43 -9.08 -20.58
C ARG A 326 -18.80 -8.78 -19.97
N HIS A 327 -18.89 -8.70 -18.64
CA HIS A 327 -20.05 -8.06 -18.01
C HIS A 327 -19.77 -6.57 -17.79
N ARG A 328 -20.33 -5.73 -18.65
CA ARG A 328 -20.54 -4.31 -18.32
C ARG A 328 -21.74 -4.23 -17.36
N ARG A 329 -21.61 -3.49 -16.27
CA ARG A 329 -22.75 -2.87 -15.56
C ARG A 329 -22.43 -1.39 -15.39
N HIS A 330 -23.34 -0.53 -15.85
CA HIS A 330 -23.21 0.91 -15.76
C HIS A 330 -24.43 1.45 -15.00
N TRP A 331 -24.16 2.13 -13.88
CA TRP A 331 -24.92 3.24 -13.29
C TRP A 331 -26.45 3.22 -13.21
N ARG A 332 -26.97 3.32 -11.98
CA ARG A 332 -27.86 4.42 -11.53
C ARG A 332 -28.12 4.35 -10.02
N TYR A 333 -27.85 5.44 -9.30
CA TYR A 333 -28.65 6.08 -8.22
C TYR A 333 -27.88 7.34 -7.79
N ARG A 334 -28.24 8.49 -8.37
CA ARG A 334 -28.99 9.61 -7.76
C ARG A 334 -28.17 10.49 -6.79
N ARG A 335 -27.86 11.70 -7.27
CA ARG A 335 -27.66 12.89 -6.44
C ARG A 335 -29.03 13.35 -5.92
N ASP A 336 -29.10 13.78 -4.67
CA ASP A 336 -30.04 14.79 -4.19
C ASP A 336 -29.47 15.43 -2.91
N TRP A 337 -29.37 16.77 -2.89
CA TRP A 337 -29.27 17.67 -1.70
C TRP A 337 -28.98 19.11 -2.17
N ARG A 338 -29.95 19.78 -2.82
CA ARG A 338 -29.92 21.24 -3.04
C ARG A 338 -31.32 21.87 -3.13
N HIS A 339 -31.84 22.32 -2.00
CA HIS A 339 -32.91 23.31 -1.87
C HIS A 339 -32.73 23.99 -0.49
N ARG A 340 -33.00 25.27 -0.23
CA ARG A 340 -33.38 26.50 -0.99
C ARG A 340 -33.12 27.66 -0.01
N ARG A 341 -32.61 28.84 -0.41
CA ARG A 341 -33.00 30.19 0.10
C ARG A 341 -32.44 31.33 -0.77
N ARG A 342 -33.33 32.04 -1.46
CA ARG A 342 -33.27 33.41 -2.04
C ARG A 342 -34.73 33.78 -2.39
N PRO A 343 -35.11 35.06 -2.62
CA PRO A 343 -34.34 36.31 -2.56
C PRO A 343 -35.03 37.43 -1.72
N ARG A 344 -34.34 38.56 -1.53
CA ARG A 344 -34.97 39.90 -1.63
C ARG A 344 -34.05 40.86 -2.41
N ARG A 345 -34.66 41.86 -3.05
CA ARG A 345 -34.05 42.82 -3.99
C ARG A 345 -33.66 44.13 -3.27
N GLY A 346 -32.78 44.92 -3.90
CA GLY A 346 -32.70 46.38 -3.69
C GLY A 346 -31.35 46.85 -3.14
N GLY A 347 -30.67 47.73 -3.87
CA GLY A 347 -29.39 48.32 -3.44
C GLY A 347 -28.50 48.76 -4.61
N ARG A 348 -28.83 49.88 -5.26
CA ARG A 348 -27.83 50.67 -6.00
C ARG A 348 -26.76 51.16 -5.00
N TRP A 349 -25.50 51.32 -5.41
CA TRP A 349 -24.72 52.56 -5.19
C TRP A 349 -23.43 52.55 -6.03
N ARG A 350 -22.99 53.77 -6.37
CA ARG A 350 -22.09 54.17 -7.46
C ARG A 350 -20.60 53.82 -7.21
N ARG A 351 -19.82 53.78 -8.30
CA ARG A 351 -18.35 54.03 -8.29
C ARG A 351 -18.07 55.47 -7.80
N PRO A 352 -16.91 55.68 -7.16
CA PRO A 352 -15.77 56.32 -7.84
C PRO A 352 -14.49 55.45 -7.72
N GLY A 353 -13.43 55.61 -8.52
CA GLY A 353 -13.13 56.68 -9.45
C GLY A 353 -11.91 57.51 -9.00
N TRP A 354 -10.71 56.92 -9.05
CA TRP A 354 -9.44 57.66 -8.86
C TRP A 354 -8.36 57.18 -9.84
N LEU A 355 -7.76 58.13 -10.56
CA LEU A 355 -6.57 57.93 -11.38
C LEU A 355 -5.31 58.06 -10.50
N GLY A 356 -4.26 57.26 -10.77
CA GLY A 356 -3.09 57.20 -9.89
C GLY A 356 -1.78 56.71 -10.53
N ARG A 357 -1.33 57.38 -11.59
CA ARG A 357 0.07 57.45 -12.09
C ARG A 357 0.94 56.16 -12.15
N ARG A 358 1.24 55.81 -13.40
CA ARG A 358 2.45 55.10 -13.88
C ARG A 358 3.71 55.37 -13.03
N ARG A 359 4.48 54.31 -12.71
CA ARG A 359 5.95 54.29 -12.88
C ARG A 359 6.40 52.92 -13.39
N ARG A 360 7.25 52.92 -14.41
CA ARG A 360 7.87 51.72 -15.00
C ARG A 360 9.28 51.61 -14.44
N HIS A 361 9.67 50.46 -13.91
CA HIS A 361 11.08 50.12 -13.75
C HIS A 361 11.40 48.86 -14.56
N ARG A 362 12.00 49.10 -15.72
CA ARG A 362 12.69 48.08 -16.51
C ARG A 362 14.06 47.85 -15.89
N TRP A 363 14.40 46.62 -15.53
CA TRP A 363 15.80 46.23 -15.41
C TRP A 363 16.24 45.55 -16.70
N ARG A 364 17.06 46.27 -17.48
CA ARG A 364 17.88 45.70 -18.56
C ARG A 364 19.24 45.36 -17.96
N TRP A 365 19.74 44.15 -18.22
CA TRP A 365 21.16 43.82 -18.02
C TRP A 365 21.71 43.17 -19.29
N ARG A 366 22.61 43.92 -19.96
CA ARG A 366 23.45 43.63 -21.14
C ARG A 366 24.17 44.96 -21.43
N HIS A 367 25.49 45.07 -21.60
CA HIS A 367 26.41 44.18 -22.34
C HIS A 367 27.92 44.54 -22.08
N ARG A 368 28.82 43.57 -22.36
CA ARG A 368 30.29 43.70 -22.69
C ARG A 368 31.20 44.17 -21.53
N TRP A 369 32.51 43.86 -21.46
CA TRP A 369 33.64 43.73 -22.42
C TRP A 369 34.71 42.72 -21.86
N HIS A 370 35.70 42.08 -22.54
CA HIS A 370 35.99 41.77 -23.97
C HIS A 370 37.13 40.69 -24.10
N ARG A 371 37.43 40.25 -25.35
CA ARG A 371 38.69 39.68 -25.95
C ARG A 371 39.84 39.10 -25.06
N ARG A 372 40.23 37.81 -25.22
CA ARG A 372 41.19 37.19 -26.20
C ARG A 372 42.70 37.44 -25.98
N HIS A 373 43.47 36.39 -25.65
CA HIS A 373 44.83 36.01 -26.15
C HIS A 373 45.07 34.53 -25.73
N ARG A 374 45.20 33.54 -26.64
CA ARG A 374 46.41 33.02 -27.34
C ARG A 374 47.55 32.49 -26.43
N GLY A 375 47.85 31.18 -26.54
CA GLY A 375 49.25 30.67 -26.58
C GLY A 375 49.63 29.50 -25.65
N HIS A 376 50.20 28.43 -26.25
CA HIS A 376 51.03 27.35 -25.65
C HIS A 376 50.37 26.43 -24.58
N ARG A 377 50.42 25.09 -24.63
CA ARG A 377 51.48 24.11 -24.97
C ARG A 377 52.77 24.27 -24.16
N ARG A 378 52.80 23.65 -22.97
CA ARG A 378 53.63 22.48 -22.68
C ARG A 378 52.92 21.59 -21.66
#